data_AF-A0A2E0SG30-F1
#
_entry.id   AF-A0A2E0SG30-F1
#
_cell.length_a   1.000
_cell.length_b   1.000
_cell.length_c   1.000
_cell.angle_alpha   90.00
_cell.angle_beta   90.00
_cell.angle_gamma   90.00
#
_symmetry.space_group_name_H-M   'P 1'
#
loop_
_entity.id
_entity.type
_entity.pdbx_description
1 polymer ?
#
loop_
_entity_poly.entity_id
_entity_poly.type
_entity_poly.pdbx_seq_one_letter_code
_entity_poly.pdbx_strand_id
1 'polypeptide(L)'
;PTWDKPASPCLSSRVAYGEEVTAERLQMIDLAEQYLRTRGIEPVRVRYHRGDLARIEVPQQHIEFCINPQIREELEQYLRGIGFQFVTIDLGGFKSGSLNRLLQIDMT
;
A
#
# COMPACT_ATOMS: atom_id res chain seq x y z
N PRO A 1 -19.45 -24.67 9.35
CA PRO A 1 -18.51 -25.16 8.31
C PRO A 1 -17.94 -23.99 7.50
N THR A 2 -16.72 -24.15 6.98
CA THR A 2 -15.80 -23.19 6.33
C THR A 2 -15.05 -22.23 7.26
N TRP A 3 -14.17 -22.80 8.10
CA TRP A 3 -13.08 -22.05 8.73
C TRP A 3 -11.76 -22.75 8.38
N ASP A 4 -11.25 -22.48 7.18
CA ASP A 4 -9.91 -22.90 6.78
C ASP A 4 -9.37 -21.98 5.68
N LYS A 5 -9.27 -20.69 6.01
CA LYS A 5 -8.44 -19.75 5.26
C LYS A 5 -7.49 -19.07 6.26
N PRO A 6 -6.16 -19.16 6.09
CA PRO A 6 -5.24 -18.45 6.96
C PRO A 6 -5.61 -16.96 6.93
N ALA A 7 -5.62 -16.32 8.11
CA ALA A 7 -6.03 -14.93 8.25
C ALA A 7 -5.03 -14.01 7.52
N SER A 8 -5.25 -13.78 6.23
CA SER A 8 -4.63 -12.66 5.54
C SER A 8 -5.09 -11.39 6.27
N PRO A 9 -4.17 -10.49 6.68
CA PRO A 9 -4.56 -9.28 7.38
C PRO A 9 -5.54 -8.50 6.50
N CYS A 10 -6.69 -8.13 7.07
CA CYS A 10 -7.78 -7.48 6.36
C CYS A 10 -7.28 -6.27 5.56
N LEU A 11 -7.80 -6.10 4.36
CA LEU A 11 -7.44 -4.98 3.48
C LEU A 11 -7.77 -3.63 4.13
N SER A 12 -8.76 -3.58 5.03
CA SER A 12 -9.09 -2.39 5.82
C SER A 12 -7.93 -1.87 6.67
N SER A 13 -6.96 -2.72 7.06
CA SER A 13 -5.77 -2.29 7.79
C SER A 13 -4.82 -1.41 6.96
N ARG A 14 -5.10 -1.24 5.66
CA ARG A 14 -4.33 -0.38 4.75
C ARG A 14 -4.89 1.04 4.70
N VAL A 15 -6.10 1.26 5.19
CA VAL A 15 -6.69 2.61 5.29
C VAL A 15 -6.11 3.28 6.54
N ALA A 16 -5.55 4.49 6.38
CA ALA A 16 -4.99 5.27 7.49
C ALA A 16 -6.06 5.61 8.54
N TYR A 17 -5.63 5.79 9.79
CA TYR A 17 -6.53 6.20 10.86
C TYR A 17 -7.19 7.54 10.55
N GLY A 18 -8.49 7.64 10.87
CA GLY A 18 -9.30 8.83 10.58
C GLY A 18 -9.90 8.86 9.18
N GLU A 19 -9.50 7.95 8.28
CA GLU A 19 -10.12 7.80 6.97
C GLU A 19 -11.23 6.74 6.99
N GLU A 20 -12.33 7.03 6.30
CA GLU A 20 -13.46 6.11 6.18
C GLU A 20 -13.07 4.89 5.31
N VAL A 21 -13.45 3.69 5.75
CA VAL A 21 -13.28 2.48 4.96
C VAL A 21 -14.47 2.32 4.02
N THR A 22 -14.25 2.60 2.73
CA THR A 22 -15.28 2.43 1.68
C THR A 22 -14.90 1.30 0.72
N ALA A 23 -15.88 0.76 0.01
CA ALA A 23 -15.65 -0.32 -0.97
C ALA A 23 -14.72 0.12 -2.10
N GLU A 24 -14.85 1.38 -2.53
CA GLU A 24 -14.04 1.99 -3.58
C GLU A 24 -12.57 2.06 -3.15
N ARG A 25 -12.30 2.56 -1.93
CA ARG A 25 -10.93 2.65 -1.39
C ARG A 25 -10.29 1.28 -1.23
N LEU A 26 -11.07 0.31 -0.75
CA LEU A 26 -10.61 -1.07 -0.66
C LEU A 26 -10.27 -1.63 -2.05
N GLN A 27 -11.12 -1.38 -3.05
CA GLN A 27 -10.86 -1.81 -4.42
C GLN A 27 -9.59 -1.14 -5.00
N MET A 28 -9.39 0.15 -4.77
CA MET A 28 -8.16 0.86 -5.17
C MET A 28 -6.91 0.21 -4.58
N ILE A 29 -6.94 -0.10 -3.28
CA ILE A 29 -5.83 -0.76 -2.58
C ILE A 29 -5.57 -2.15 -3.16
N ASP A 30 -6.62 -2.96 -3.36
CA ASP A 30 -6.50 -4.33 -3.87
C ASP A 30 -5.88 -4.34 -5.28
N LEU A 31 -6.41 -3.50 -6.19
CA LEU A 31 -5.89 -3.36 -7.55
C LEU A 31 -4.42 -2.93 -7.56
N ALA A 32 -4.04 -1.98 -6.70
CA ALA A 32 -2.66 -1.52 -6.59
C ALA A 32 -1.73 -2.63 -6.06
N GLU A 33 -2.12 -3.36 -5.00
CA GLU A 33 -1.33 -4.48 -4.50
C GLU A 33 -1.22 -5.61 -5.53
N GLN A 34 -2.29 -5.95 -6.25
CA GLN A 34 -2.28 -6.95 -7.32
C GLN A 34 -1.32 -6.56 -8.46
N TYR A 35 -1.37 -5.31 -8.91
CA TYR A 35 -0.49 -4.80 -9.97
C TYR A 35 1.00 -4.85 -9.63
N LEU A 36 1.34 -4.63 -8.35
CA LEU A 36 2.71 -4.77 -7.85
C LEU A 36 3.12 -6.25 -7.74
N ARG A 37 2.21 -7.12 -7.29
CA ARG A 37 2.45 -8.57 -7.24
C ARG A 37 2.70 -9.18 -8.63
N THR A 38 1.98 -8.73 -9.67
CA THR A 38 2.21 -9.22 -11.05
C THR A 38 3.60 -8.85 -11.58
N ARG A 39 4.31 -7.92 -10.93
CA ARG A 39 5.71 -7.54 -11.23
C ARG A 39 6.73 -8.26 -10.35
N GLY A 40 6.29 -9.25 -9.57
CA GLY A 40 7.15 -10.03 -8.68
C GLY A 40 7.51 -9.32 -7.37
N ILE A 41 6.77 -8.27 -6.99
CA ILE A 41 7.01 -7.56 -5.73
C ILE A 41 6.15 -8.17 -4.62
N GLU A 42 6.81 -8.88 -3.71
CA GLU A 42 6.19 -9.52 -2.55
C GLU A 42 7.19 -9.56 -1.38
N PRO A 43 6.78 -9.29 -0.13
CA PRO A 43 5.47 -8.78 0.27
C PRO A 43 5.27 -7.33 -0.18
N VAL A 44 4.01 -6.92 -0.38
CA VAL A 44 3.64 -5.53 -0.70
C VAL A 44 2.46 -5.08 0.14
N ARG A 45 2.46 -3.80 0.53
CA ARG A 45 1.28 -3.11 1.06
C ARG A 45 1.12 -1.78 0.35
N VAL A 46 -0.10 -1.46 -0.04
CA VAL A 46 -0.46 -0.11 -0.48
C VAL A 46 -1.37 0.50 0.57
N ARG A 47 -0.90 1.54 1.25
CA ARG A 47 -1.69 2.24 2.27
C ARG A 47 -2.39 3.43 1.66
N TYR A 48 -3.66 3.59 1.97
CA TYR A 48 -4.46 4.74 1.57
C TYR A 48 -4.39 5.81 2.67
N HIS A 49 -4.08 7.04 2.29
CA HIS A 49 -4.13 8.23 3.14
C HIS A 49 -5.06 9.29 2.56
N ARG A 50 -5.39 10.29 3.39
CA ARG A 50 -6.21 11.44 2.99
C ARG A 50 -5.75 12.06 1.68
N GLY A 51 -6.72 12.44 0.84
CA GLY A 51 -6.45 13.04 -0.47
C GLY A 51 -5.99 12.02 -1.52
N ASP A 52 -6.50 10.79 -1.43
CA ASP A 52 -6.23 9.69 -2.36
C ASP A 52 -4.72 9.45 -2.56
N LEU A 53 -3.96 9.49 -1.46
CA LEU A 53 -2.53 9.24 -1.48
C LEU A 53 -2.26 7.76 -1.25
N ALA A 54 -1.59 7.13 -2.22
CA ALA A 54 -1.01 5.80 -2.10
C ALA A 54 0.38 5.90 -1.46
N ARG A 55 0.57 5.22 -0.33
CA ARG A 55 1.90 4.94 0.23
C ARG A 55 2.25 3.47 0.06
N ILE A 56 3.16 3.21 -0.86
CA ILE A 56 3.62 1.87 -1.22
C ILE A 56 4.74 1.44 -0.27
N GLU A 57 4.54 0.31 0.42
CA GLU A 57 5.53 -0.33 1.29
C GLU A 57 6.01 -1.63 0.62
N VAL A 58 7.29 -1.67 0.23
CA VAL A 58 7.95 -2.82 -0.43
C VAL A 58 9.28 -3.13 0.27
N PRO A 59 9.82 -4.36 0.20
CA PRO A 59 11.14 -4.67 0.71
C PRO A 59 12.20 -3.71 0.15
N GLN A 60 13.22 -3.40 0.94
CA GLN A 60 14.25 -2.40 0.56
C GLN A 60 14.86 -2.69 -0.82
N GLN A 61 15.13 -3.97 -1.11
CA GLN A 61 15.67 -4.44 -2.39
C GLN A 61 14.77 -4.15 -3.61
N HIS A 62 13.47 -3.92 -3.40
CA HIS A 62 12.52 -3.60 -4.47
C HIS A 62 12.29 -2.09 -4.64
N ILE A 63 12.84 -1.24 -3.77
CA ILE A 63 12.70 0.22 -3.90
C ILE A 63 13.37 0.69 -5.19
N GLU A 64 14.59 0.24 -5.49
CA GLU A 64 15.30 0.59 -6.73
C GLU A 64 14.53 0.19 -7.99
N PHE A 65 13.88 -0.98 -7.95
CA PHE A 65 13.00 -1.42 -9.04
C PHE A 65 11.81 -0.48 -9.23
N CYS A 66 11.15 -0.07 -8.14
CA CYS A 66 9.98 0.81 -8.20
C CYS A 66 10.31 2.23 -8.67
N ILE A 67 11.52 2.74 -8.41
CA ILE A 67 11.97 4.07 -8.83
C ILE A 67 12.71 4.08 -10.17
N ASN A 68 12.90 2.93 -10.79
CA ASN A 68 13.44 2.85 -12.15
C ASN A 68 12.59 3.73 -13.10
N PRO A 69 13.19 4.53 -13.99
CA PRO A 69 12.45 5.52 -14.79
C PRO A 69 11.26 4.98 -15.58
N GLN A 70 11.37 3.78 -16.15
CA GLN A 70 10.28 3.17 -16.91
C GLN A 70 9.21 2.62 -15.96
N ILE A 71 9.63 1.85 -14.95
CA ILE A 71 8.71 1.21 -14.00
C ILE A 71 7.93 2.25 -13.19
N ARG A 72 8.58 3.33 -12.76
CA ARG A 72 7.93 4.38 -11.96
C ARG A 72 6.84 5.11 -12.76
N GLU A 73 7.05 5.30 -14.07
CA GLU A 73 6.06 5.96 -14.94
C GLU A 73 4.85 5.05 -15.15
N GLU A 74 5.07 3.76 -15.47
CA GLU A 74 4.00 2.77 -15.57
C GLU A 74 3.23 2.63 -14.25
N LEU A 75 3.94 2.63 -13.12
CA LEU A 75 3.35 2.52 -11.79
C LEU A 75 2.50 3.76 -11.45
N GLU A 76 3.01 4.96 -11.69
CA GLU A 76 2.27 6.20 -11.48
C GLU A 76 1.00 6.24 -12.35
N GLN A 77 1.13 5.97 -13.65
CA GLN A 77 0.01 6.00 -14.59
C GLN A 77 -1.09 5.02 -14.18
N TYR A 78 -0.72 3.78 -13.82
CA TYR A 78 -1.70 2.77 -13.41
C TYR A 78 -2.41 3.17 -12.10
N LEU A 79 -1.66 3.58 -11.07
CA LEU A 79 -2.25 3.97 -9.78
C LEU A 79 -3.15 5.22 -9.89
N ARG A 80 -2.78 6.19 -10.74
CA ARG A 80 -3.66 7.31 -11.07
C ARG A 80 -4.92 6.86 -11.79
N GLY A 81 -4.80 5.94 -12.74
CA GLY A 81 -5.93 5.39 -13.50
C GLY A 81 -6.97 4.68 -12.63
N ILE A 82 -6.56 4.11 -11.50
CA ILE A 82 -7.47 3.46 -10.53
C ILE A 82 -7.97 4.42 -9.43
N GLY A 83 -7.56 5.68 -9.41
CA GLY A 83 -8.14 6.73 -8.56
C GLY A 83 -7.20 7.40 -7.56
N PHE A 84 -5.93 7.02 -7.45
CA PHE A 84 -4.99 7.72 -6.56
C PHE A 84 -4.55 9.07 -7.15
N GLN A 85 -4.56 10.13 -6.34
CA GLN A 85 -4.05 11.45 -6.75
C GLN A 85 -2.54 11.56 -6.58
N PHE A 86 -1.99 10.87 -5.58
CA PHE A 86 -0.56 10.89 -5.27
C PHE A 86 -0.04 9.48 -5.07
N VAL A 87 1.12 9.21 -5.65
CA VAL A 87 1.81 7.91 -5.52
C VAL A 87 3.14 8.13 -4.84
N THR A 88 3.35 7.45 -3.73
CA THR A 88 4.56 7.59 -2.91
C THR A 88 5.12 6.22 -2.55
N ILE A 89 6.43 6.14 -2.36
CA ILE A 89 7.13 4.95 -1.87
C ILE A 89 7.64 5.27 -0.47
N ASP A 90 7.36 4.40 0.49
CA ASP A 90 7.93 4.50 1.83
C ASP A 90 9.42 4.11 1.77
N LEU A 91 10.30 5.10 1.96
CA LEU A 91 11.76 4.89 1.94
C LEU A 91 12.24 3.98 3.09
N GLY A 92 11.45 3.83 4.14
CA GLY A 92 11.69 2.86 5.20
C GLY A 92 11.34 1.42 4.80
N GLY A 93 10.71 1.23 3.64
CA GLY A 93 10.32 -0.06 3.10
C GLY A 93 9.23 -0.77 3.90
N PHE A 94 8.99 -2.03 3.54
CA PHE A 94 8.06 -2.91 4.21
C PHE A 94 8.60 -3.33 5.57
N LYS A 95 7.88 -2.96 6.64
CA LYS A 95 8.18 -3.42 8.02
C LYS A 95 7.01 -4.24 8.56
N SER A 96 7.31 -5.37 9.19
CA SER A 96 6.33 -6.06 10.02
C SER A 96 5.95 -5.14 11.20
N GLY A 97 4.64 -4.97 11.48
CA GLY A 97 4.17 -4.13 12.58
C GLY A 97 4.18 -2.60 12.36
N SER A 98 4.31 -2.10 11.13
CA SER A 98 4.50 -0.64 10.86
C SER A 98 3.39 0.30 11.34
N LEU A 99 2.20 -0.21 11.66
CA LEU A 99 1.09 0.58 12.19
C LEU A 99 1.33 1.09 13.63
N ASN A 100 2.24 0.47 14.40
CA ASN A 100 2.55 0.86 15.78
C ASN A 100 3.50 2.08 15.90
N ARG A 101 4.07 2.59 14.80
CA ARG A 101 5.11 3.64 14.89
C ARG A 101 4.52 5.05 15.01
N LEU A 102 3.33 5.31 14.46
CA LEU A 102 2.67 6.62 14.57
C LEU A 102 2.15 6.89 15.99
N LEU A 103 1.78 5.84 16.74
CA LEU A 103 1.34 5.95 18.13
C LEU A 103 2.43 6.37 19.12
N GLN A 104 3.72 6.35 18.71
CA GLN A 104 4.82 6.76 19.60
C GLN A 104 5.10 8.27 19.57
N ILE A 105 4.58 9.02 18.60
CA ILE A 105 4.86 10.44 18.46
C ILE A 105 3.88 11.29 19.30
N ASP A 106 2.67 10.79 19.56
CA ASP A 106 1.64 11.51 20.35
C ASP A 106 1.80 11.39 21.88
N MET A 107 2.85 10.72 22.37
CA MET A 107 3.07 10.43 23.80
C MET A 107 4.28 11.16 24.42
N THR A 108 4.85 12.14 23.72
CA THR A 108 5.97 12.98 24.18
C THR A 108 5.66 14.44 23.94
#